data_AF-A0A2A5GTX7-F1
#
_entry.id   AF-A0A2A5GTX7-F1
#
_cell.length_a   1.000
_cell.length_b   1.000
_cell.length_c   1.000
_cell.angle_alpha   90.00
_cell.angle_beta   90.00
_cell.angle_gamma   90.00
#
_symmetry.space_group_name_H-M   'P 1'
#
loop_
_entity.id
_entity.type
_entity.pdbx_description
1 polymer ?
#
loop_
_entity_poly.entity_id
_entity_poly.type
_entity_poly.pdbx_seq_one_letter_code
_entity_poly.pdbx_strand_id
1 'polypeptide(L)'
;MNDSDLSLIQNIVVFPFENISNHKVDAYLCSAIPIEITHLLSNFKALRVTSFNSSGYKTKNSDFKIPNSTILLKGSILKLDGQIRTTIQLINGADNSCLSSIKLEESANNLFELIDQISFKIVEHVKVEMKNTEPKPQVVSEAYNFYLKGIYHWNLWDEKNILQAISLFNKAIAIAPNFALGYARLSNCWSLLAGIQKGAIQKNYNYAKSNALKAIALNPLLLETHLSLGLIKLVNDLDILGAFYSFQRAFSIHKFSPEANYYYAFYLLAIGAYKKAIEKLEFALMYDPFNVQINSTYGFALSLDGKFEAAEKQLKKTLVFAPQSDATVDALFWVYVLTEKYSLAEELIEKKPSSIIHSPAAQVVLYHKMGLQNKVAFWMKELEVKMKNDTVKTYYREASIAHLALGNMDKGSKYFELLYQEKIGFIMALTHPAWLSFRNSRKFYKYKKRLKLLNPPTLSDVIPEDKEDIMVINSSTKEKLAIGITDLLYIETQGVYSKIVWTNGGEMKEKMLRVSLTKIVDQVINPNLYRCHNSFAINTLLPFQISGNRKNMKLTLPGHAFEIPISRSQAPFIHEYLKIK
;
A
#
# COMPACT_ATOMS: atom_id res chain seq x y z
N MET A 1 -18.03 15.44 -5.21
CA MET A 1 -17.89 16.70 -4.43
C MET A 1 -18.43 17.82 -5.29
N ASN A 2 -19.18 18.75 -4.71
CA ASN A 2 -19.44 20.05 -5.34
C ASN A 2 -18.18 20.91 -5.22
N ASP A 3 -17.96 21.82 -6.18
CA ASP A 3 -16.77 22.70 -6.23
C ASP A 3 -16.55 23.56 -4.97
N SER A 4 -17.56 23.68 -4.10
CA SER A 4 -17.49 24.43 -2.83
C SER A 4 -16.68 23.75 -1.72
N ASP A 5 -16.53 22.42 -1.72
CA ASP A 5 -15.75 21.71 -0.68
C ASP A 5 -14.24 21.73 -1.00
N LEU A 6 -13.87 21.91 -2.27
CA LEU A 6 -12.48 22.00 -2.71
C LEU A 6 -11.82 23.34 -2.36
N SER A 7 -12.59 24.40 -2.09
CA SER A 7 -12.05 25.73 -1.75
C SER A 7 -11.55 25.87 -0.31
N LEU A 8 -11.76 24.86 0.55
CA LEU A 8 -11.32 24.84 1.96
C LEU A 8 -10.06 23.99 2.20
N ILE A 9 -9.56 23.27 1.18
CA ILE A 9 -8.39 22.38 1.31
C ILE A 9 -7.12 23.18 1.00
N GLN A 10 -6.22 23.29 1.97
CA GLN A 10 -4.94 23.97 1.77
C GLN A 10 -3.93 23.01 1.11
N ASN A 11 -3.34 23.42 -0.01
CA ASN A 11 -2.26 22.68 -0.66
C ASN A 11 -0.91 23.03 -0.02
N ILE A 12 -0.13 22.02 0.35
CA ILE A 12 1.23 22.13 0.89
C ILE A 12 2.16 21.26 0.06
N VAL A 13 3.29 21.82 -0.36
CA VAL A 13 4.36 21.10 -1.07
C VAL A 13 5.60 21.07 -0.21
N VAL A 14 6.08 19.89 0.14
CA VAL A 14 7.25 19.66 0.99
C VAL A 14 8.47 19.34 0.12
N PHE A 15 9.50 20.18 0.24
CA PHE A 15 10.79 19.99 -0.43
C PHE A 15 11.80 19.28 0.47
N PRO A 16 12.85 18.64 -0.12
CA PRO A 16 14.01 18.20 0.63
C PRO A 16 14.62 19.37 1.39
N PHE A 17 15.10 19.11 2.60
CA PHE A 17 15.78 20.13 3.38
C PHE A 17 17.24 20.26 2.95
N GLU A 18 17.81 21.43 3.17
CA GLU A 18 19.21 21.70 2.89
C GLU A 18 20.08 21.38 4.11
N ASN A 19 21.17 20.65 3.89
CA ASN A 19 22.17 20.42 4.93
C ASN A 19 23.13 21.62 4.95
N ILE A 20 23.03 22.44 5.99
CA ILE A 20 23.94 23.56 6.25
C ILE A 20 25.01 23.20 7.30
N SER A 21 25.08 21.92 7.69
CA SER A 21 26.11 21.38 8.59
C SER A 21 27.35 20.94 7.81
N ASN A 22 28.51 21.02 8.43
CA ASN A 22 29.77 20.53 7.84
C ASN A 22 29.88 18.99 7.83
N HIS A 23 28.98 18.27 8.50
CA HIS A 23 29.00 16.81 8.61
C HIS A 23 28.11 16.13 7.56
N LYS A 24 28.73 15.42 6.62
CA LYS A 24 28.03 14.61 5.59
C LYS A 24 27.19 13.47 6.18
N VAL A 25 27.54 12.98 7.37
CA VAL A 25 26.86 11.87 8.05
C VAL A 25 25.41 12.22 8.42
N ASP A 26 25.08 13.49 8.60
CA ASP A 26 23.74 13.95 8.97
C ASP A 26 22.84 14.25 7.76
N ALA A 27 23.35 14.07 6.53
CA ALA A 27 22.59 14.34 5.30
C ALA A 27 21.30 13.50 5.19
N TYR A 28 21.23 12.34 5.86
CA TYR A 28 20.00 11.53 5.90
C TYR A 28 18.83 12.28 6.53
N LEU A 29 19.07 13.14 7.54
CA LEU A 29 18.02 13.91 8.21
C LEU A 29 17.30 14.85 7.23
N CYS A 30 18.07 15.44 6.31
CA CYS A 30 17.58 16.36 5.30
C CYS A 30 16.62 15.71 4.29
N SER A 31 16.69 14.38 4.16
CA SER A 31 15.78 13.60 3.33
C SER A 31 14.66 12.95 4.17
N ALA A 32 14.98 12.42 5.35
CA ALA A 32 14.04 11.65 6.17
C ALA A 32 13.02 12.54 6.92
N ILE A 33 13.44 13.68 7.48
CA ILE A 33 12.53 14.57 8.21
C ILE A 33 11.40 15.11 7.32
N PRO A 34 11.67 15.64 6.11
CA PRO A 34 10.61 16.08 5.21
C PRO A 34 9.62 14.98 4.82
N ILE A 35 10.09 13.74 4.68
CA ILE A 35 9.22 12.57 4.41
C ILE A 35 8.29 12.31 5.59
N GLU A 36 8.81 12.36 6.81
CA GLU A 36 7.99 12.13 8.00
C GLU A 36 7.00 13.29 8.24
N ILE A 37 7.42 14.55 8.03
CA ILE A 37 6.50 15.70 8.08
C ILE A 37 5.38 15.52 7.05
N THR A 38 5.71 15.07 5.84
CA THR A 38 4.70 14.76 4.82
C THR A 38 3.71 13.73 5.34
N HIS A 39 4.20 12.66 5.98
CA HIS A 39 3.36 11.61 6.55
C HIS A 39 2.43 12.15 7.65
N LEU A 40 2.95 12.92 8.61
CA LEU A 40 2.15 13.49 9.70
C LEU A 40 1.12 14.51 9.19
N LEU A 41 1.52 15.41 8.30
CA LEU A 41 0.61 16.41 7.73
C LEU A 41 -0.48 15.78 6.85
N SER A 42 -0.18 14.63 6.23
CA SER A 42 -1.17 13.90 5.42
C SER A 42 -2.33 13.38 6.26
N ASN A 43 -2.21 13.26 7.59
CA ASN A 43 -3.32 12.81 8.45
C ASN A 43 -4.42 13.87 8.62
N PHE A 44 -4.17 15.13 8.25
CA PHE A 44 -5.15 16.21 8.40
C PHE A 44 -6.04 16.31 7.17
N LYS A 45 -7.36 16.08 7.35
CA LYS A 45 -8.35 16.12 6.26
C LYS A 45 -8.39 17.43 5.47
N ALA A 46 -8.06 18.56 6.12
CA ALA A 46 -8.06 19.88 5.51
C ALA A 46 -6.75 20.21 4.76
N LEU A 47 -5.74 19.34 4.86
CA LEU A 47 -4.46 19.52 4.20
C LEU A 47 -4.33 18.57 3.02
N ARG A 48 -3.77 19.11 1.95
CA ARG A 48 -3.33 18.35 0.79
C ARG A 48 -1.83 18.48 0.68
N VAL A 49 -1.10 17.39 0.96
CA VAL A 49 0.36 17.41 1.04
C VAL A 49 1.00 16.69 -0.15
N THR A 50 1.90 17.37 -0.84
CA THR A 50 2.73 16.88 -1.94
C THR A 50 4.18 16.85 -1.48
N SER A 51 4.95 15.82 -1.83
CA SER A 51 6.35 15.67 -1.42
C SER A 51 7.26 15.47 -2.63
N PHE A 52 8.35 16.23 -2.71
CA PHE A 52 9.38 16.09 -3.75
C PHE A 52 10.52 15.15 -3.35
N ASN A 53 10.45 14.56 -2.15
CA ASN A 53 11.55 13.80 -1.53
C ASN A 53 11.81 12.42 -2.17
N SER A 54 10.85 11.88 -2.92
CA SER A 54 10.89 10.53 -3.51
C SER A 54 11.61 10.45 -4.87
N SER A 55 11.88 11.59 -5.50
CA SER A 55 12.14 11.63 -6.95
C SER A 55 13.62 11.56 -7.35
N GLY A 56 14.57 11.75 -6.40
CA GLY A 56 15.99 11.99 -6.73
C GLY A 56 16.21 13.19 -7.67
N TYR A 57 15.14 13.90 -8.02
CA TYR A 57 15.08 14.94 -9.02
C TYR A 57 15.24 16.27 -8.31
N LYS A 58 16.43 16.87 -8.47
CA LYS A 58 16.70 18.23 -7.98
C LYS A 58 16.00 19.23 -8.91
N THR A 59 14.69 19.40 -8.76
CA THR A 59 13.97 20.45 -9.49
C THR A 59 14.52 21.81 -9.09
N LYS A 60 14.89 22.62 -10.07
CA LYS A 60 14.83 24.09 -9.92
C LYS A 60 13.34 24.47 -9.87
N ASN A 61 12.95 25.43 -9.04
CA ASN A 61 11.55 25.85 -8.82
C ASN A 61 10.77 26.22 -10.11
N SER A 62 11.44 26.39 -11.25
CA SER A 62 10.93 27.05 -12.46
C SER A 62 10.05 26.20 -13.37
N ASP A 63 10.01 24.87 -13.20
CA ASP A 63 9.46 23.99 -14.25
C ASP A 63 8.02 23.50 -13.98
N PHE A 64 7.37 23.99 -12.91
CA PHE A 64 6.04 23.52 -12.50
C PHE A 64 5.02 24.65 -12.39
N LYS A 65 3.82 24.44 -12.95
CA LYS A 65 2.64 25.26 -12.66
C LYS A 65 2.06 24.82 -11.32
N ILE A 66 2.60 25.37 -10.24
CA ILE A 66 2.05 25.20 -8.89
C ILE A 66 0.66 25.87 -8.88
N PRO A 67 -0.41 25.23 -8.37
CA PRO A 67 -1.69 25.91 -8.18
C PRO A 67 -1.49 27.17 -7.32
N ASN A 68 -2.10 28.30 -7.72
CA ASN A 68 -1.86 29.61 -7.09
C ASN A 68 -2.13 29.66 -5.57
N SER A 69 -2.84 28.69 -4.99
CA SER A 69 -3.13 28.58 -3.56
C SER A 69 -2.28 27.53 -2.82
N THR A 70 -1.02 27.34 -3.21
CA THR A 70 -0.12 26.34 -2.63
C THR A 70 0.92 26.95 -1.72
N ILE A 71 1.12 26.37 -0.54
CA ILE A 71 2.19 26.70 0.38
C ILE A 71 3.38 25.79 0.08
N LEU A 72 4.55 26.37 -0.20
CA LEU A 72 5.81 25.63 -0.36
C LEU A 72 6.53 25.60 0.98
N LEU A 73 6.78 24.40 1.48
CA LEU A 73 7.55 24.14 2.70
C LEU A 73 8.98 23.80 2.30
N LYS A 74 9.89 24.71 2.62
CA LYS A 74 11.34 24.51 2.50
C LYS A 74 11.97 24.53 3.87
N GLY A 75 13.12 23.89 4.02
CA GLY A 75 13.83 23.93 5.29
C GLY A 75 15.31 23.67 5.17
N SER A 76 16.02 23.96 6.25
CA SER A 76 17.44 23.69 6.41
C SER A 76 17.72 23.11 7.79
N ILE A 77 18.73 22.24 7.86
CA ILE A 77 19.14 21.57 9.08
C ILE A 77 20.60 21.89 9.36
N LEU A 78 20.85 22.40 10.57
CA LEU A 78 22.17 22.60 11.15
C LEU A 78 22.30 21.75 12.41
N LYS A 79 23.26 20.84 12.45
CA LYS A 79 23.60 20.09 13.66
C LYS A 79 24.94 20.57 14.21
N LEU A 80 24.91 21.04 15.46
CA LEU A 80 26.08 21.54 16.20
C LEU A 80 26.02 21.02 17.63
N ASP A 81 27.12 20.44 18.12
CA ASP A 81 27.31 20.04 19.52
C ASP A 81 26.15 19.23 20.14
N GLY A 82 25.58 18.30 19.37
CA GLY A 82 24.47 17.46 19.83
C GLY A 82 23.08 18.12 19.80
N GLN A 83 22.98 19.36 19.33
CA GLN A 83 21.73 20.04 19.04
C GLN A 83 21.45 20.07 17.53
N ILE A 84 20.17 20.06 17.17
CA ILE A 84 19.67 20.20 15.82
C ILE A 84 18.85 21.48 15.76
N ARG A 85 19.32 22.42 14.95
CA ARG A 85 18.61 23.63 14.57
C ARG A 85 17.97 23.43 13.22
N THR A 86 16.66 23.55 13.17
CA THR A 86 15.88 23.45 11.93
C THR A 86 15.24 24.80 11.63
N THR A 87 15.44 25.29 10.42
CA THR A 87 14.75 26.48 9.91
C THR A 87 13.77 26.02 8.85
N ILE A 88 12.51 26.45 8.93
CA ILE A 88 11.44 26.07 8.02
C ILE A 88 10.80 27.35 7.50
N GLN A 89 10.60 27.41 6.19
CA GLN A 89 9.95 28.52 5.51
C GLN A 89 8.69 28.01 4.83
N LEU A 90 7.58 28.69 5.11
CA LEU A 90 6.33 28.56 4.39
C LEU A 90 6.27 29.69 3.37
N ILE A 91 6.27 29.35 2.10
CA ILE A 91 6.36 30.29 0.99
C ILE A 91 5.08 30.20 0.16
N ASN A 92 4.52 31.32 -0.26
CA ASN A 92 3.39 31.34 -1.18
C ASN A 92 3.86 30.94 -2.59
N GLY A 93 3.26 29.89 -3.15
CA GLY A 93 3.62 29.37 -4.46
C GLY A 93 3.27 30.28 -5.64
N ALA A 94 2.39 31.28 -5.45
CA ALA A 94 2.01 32.21 -6.52
C ALA A 94 3.05 33.32 -6.75
N ASP A 95 3.60 33.88 -5.69
CA ASP A 95 4.47 35.07 -5.74
C ASP A 95 5.84 34.87 -5.07
N ASN A 96 6.12 33.67 -4.56
CA ASN A 96 7.31 33.33 -3.78
C ASN A 96 7.51 34.19 -2.52
N SER A 97 6.46 34.86 -2.01
CA SER A 97 6.54 35.59 -0.76
C SER A 97 6.68 34.64 0.43
N CYS A 98 7.51 35.00 1.42
CA CYS A 98 7.62 34.24 2.66
C CYS A 98 6.42 34.55 3.56
N LEU A 99 5.56 33.56 3.77
CA LEU A 99 4.40 33.65 4.66
C LEU A 99 4.80 33.52 6.12
N SER A 100 5.76 32.64 6.41
CA SER A 100 6.27 32.40 7.76
C SER A 100 7.65 31.75 7.72
N SER A 101 8.45 32.02 8.75
CA SER A 101 9.73 31.40 9.00
C SER A 101 9.77 30.91 10.44
N ILE A 102 9.90 29.60 10.63
CA ILE A 102 9.89 28.92 11.92
C ILE A 102 11.31 28.41 12.19
N LYS A 103 11.85 28.75 13.36
CA LYS A 103 13.15 28.25 13.82
C LYS A 103 12.93 27.42 15.08
N LEU A 104 13.41 26.18 15.05
CA LEU A 104 13.34 25.25 16.17
C LEU A 104 14.74 24.74 16.49
N GLU A 105 15.01 24.55 17.77
CA GLU A 105 16.26 24.02 18.30
C GLU A 105 15.90 22.91 19.28
N GLU A 106 16.37 21.70 19.00
CA GLU A 106 16.05 20.52 19.81
C GLU A 106 17.28 19.63 19.95
N SER A 107 17.31 18.81 20.99
CA SER A 107 18.38 17.82 21.15
C SER A 107 18.35 16.81 19.99
N ALA A 108 19.53 16.40 19.49
CA ALA A 108 19.64 15.28 18.55
C ALA A 108 19.11 13.95 19.15
N ASN A 109 18.95 13.91 20.47
CA ASN A 109 18.34 12.80 21.21
C ASN A 109 16.82 12.95 21.40
N ASN A 110 16.18 13.95 20.79
CA ASN A 110 14.74 14.22 20.84
C ASN A 110 14.19 14.49 19.42
N LEU A 111 14.66 13.73 18.42
CA LEU A 111 14.27 13.91 17.02
C LEU A 111 12.75 13.80 16.78
N PHE A 112 12.06 12.98 17.59
CA PHE A 112 10.61 12.84 17.52
C PHE A 112 9.90 14.15 17.89
N GLU A 113 10.31 14.75 19.01
CA GLU A 113 9.75 16.01 19.50
C GLU A 113 9.99 17.14 18.49
N LEU A 114 11.16 17.18 17.86
CA LEU A 114 11.45 18.12 16.78
C LEU A 114 10.44 18.01 15.63
N ILE A 115 10.18 16.79 15.13
CA ILE A 115 9.26 16.58 14.00
C ILE A 115 7.81 16.90 14.39
N ASP A 116 7.41 16.58 15.63
CA ASP A 116 6.10 16.91 16.16
C ASP A 116 5.91 18.42 16.29
N GLN A 117 6.89 19.14 16.84
CA GLN A 117 6.88 20.60 16.95
C GLN A 117 6.80 21.27 15.59
N ILE A 118 7.58 20.78 14.62
CA ILE A 118 7.53 21.24 13.23
C ILE A 118 6.11 21.08 12.67
N SER A 119 5.55 19.87 12.76
CA SER A 119 4.24 19.54 12.20
C SER A 119 3.14 20.38 12.87
N PHE A 120 3.20 20.51 14.19
CA PHE A 120 2.28 21.35 14.96
C PHE A 120 2.32 22.81 14.51
N LYS A 121 3.53 23.39 14.38
CA LYS A 121 3.68 24.80 13.95
C LYS A 121 3.17 25.05 12.54
N ILE A 122 3.28 24.07 11.65
CA ILE A 122 2.73 24.15 10.30
C ILE A 122 1.20 24.12 10.34
N VAL A 123 0.61 23.20 11.10
CA VAL A 123 -0.85 23.06 11.25
C VAL A 123 -1.47 24.31 11.91
N GLU A 124 -0.81 24.86 12.94
CA GLU A 124 -1.20 26.11 13.59
C GLU A 124 -1.24 27.27 12.60
N HIS A 125 -0.23 27.39 11.74
CA HIS A 125 -0.18 28.43 10.71
C HIS A 125 -1.26 28.27 9.65
N VAL A 126 -1.60 27.02 9.28
CA VAL A 126 -2.61 26.71 8.28
C VAL A 126 -4.04 26.72 8.86
N LYS A 127 -4.17 26.97 10.18
CA LYS A 127 -5.44 27.07 10.92
C LYS A 127 -6.34 25.84 10.78
N VAL A 128 -5.75 24.65 10.76
CA VAL A 128 -6.51 23.39 10.73
C VAL A 128 -6.75 22.89 12.15
N GLU A 129 -8.01 22.59 12.49
CA GLU A 129 -8.35 22.00 13.80
C GLU A 129 -7.71 20.62 13.97
N MET A 130 -6.96 20.44 15.06
CA MET A 130 -6.47 19.13 15.46
C MET A 130 -7.56 18.39 16.25
N LYS A 131 -8.14 17.32 15.69
CA LYS A 131 -8.84 16.35 16.53
C LYS A 131 -7.80 15.56 17.32
N ASN A 132 -7.93 15.57 18.65
CA ASN A 132 -6.97 15.02 19.60
C ASN A 132 -6.60 13.55 19.31
N THR A 133 -5.34 13.39 18.91
CA THR A 133 -4.28 12.57 19.55
C THR A 133 -4.67 11.18 20.06
N GLU A 134 -4.40 10.16 19.25
CA GLU A 134 -3.95 8.87 19.80
C GLU A 134 -2.81 9.13 20.81
N PRO A 135 -2.70 8.34 21.89
CA PRO A 135 -1.57 8.46 22.81
C PRO A 135 -0.28 8.31 22.01
N LYS A 136 0.52 9.39 21.95
CA LYS A 136 1.80 9.38 21.27
C LYS A 136 2.63 8.24 21.87
N PRO A 137 3.05 7.24 21.07
CA PRO A 137 3.92 6.21 21.60
C PRO A 137 5.17 6.92 22.12
N GLN A 138 5.50 6.69 23.39
CA GLN A 138 6.72 7.19 24.00
C GLN A 138 7.88 6.38 23.41
N VAL A 139 8.26 6.68 22.16
CA VAL A 139 9.31 5.97 21.45
C VAL A 139 10.64 6.50 21.95
N VAL A 140 11.50 5.60 22.42
CA VAL A 140 12.88 5.92 22.78
C VAL A 140 13.55 6.57 21.57
N SER A 141 14.05 7.81 21.71
CA SER A 141 14.54 8.57 20.54
C SER A 141 15.66 7.88 19.77
N GLU A 142 16.42 6.98 20.41
CA GLU A 142 17.41 6.16 19.70
C GLU A 142 16.76 5.20 18.69
N ALA A 143 15.65 4.56 19.04
CA ALA A 143 14.86 3.73 18.13
C ALA A 143 14.36 4.56 16.93
N TYR A 144 13.92 5.78 17.21
CA TYR A 144 13.42 6.68 16.18
C TYR A 144 14.52 7.17 15.22
N ASN A 145 15.72 7.43 15.73
CA ASN A 145 16.90 7.75 14.91
C ASN A 145 17.24 6.59 13.94
N PHE A 146 17.25 5.35 14.43
CA PHE A 146 17.44 4.18 13.56
C PHE A 146 16.32 4.05 12.52
N TYR A 147 15.08 4.34 12.90
CA TYR A 147 13.95 4.38 11.98
C TYR A 147 14.15 5.42 10.87
N LEU A 148 14.52 6.67 11.19
CA LEU A 148 14.75 7.71 10.18
C LEU A 148 15.90 7.35 9.21
N LYS A 149 16.98 6.74 9.72
CA LYS A 149 18.05 6.20 8.86
C LYS A 149 17.52 5.08 7.95
N GLY A 150 16.66 4.21 8.49
CA GLY A 150 15.99 3.17 7.72
C GLY A 150 15.12 3.76 6.59
N ILE A 151 14.36 4.82 6.88
CA ILE A 151 13.56 5.54 5.87
C ILE A 151 14.44 6.12 4.77
N TYR A 152 15.58 6.71 5.11
CA TYR A 152 16.53 7.20 4.11
C TYR A 152 16.97 6.09 3.15
N HIS A 153 17.42 4.94 3.68
CA HIS A 153 17.87 3.82 2.85
C HIS A 153 16.72 3.16 2.07
N TRP A 154 15.53 3.03 2.68
CA TRP A 154 14.33 2.51 2.00
C TRP A 154 14.02 3.30 0.72
N ASN A 155 14.15 4.62 0.76
CA ASN A 155 13.86 5.49 -0.38
C ASN A 155 14.92 5.49 -1.50
N LEU A 156 15.98 4.68 -1.40
CA LEU A 156 16.94 4.48 -2.49
C LEU A 156 16.60 3.29 -3.40
N TRP A 157 15.71 2.38 -2.97
CA TRP A 157 15.09 1.31 -3.79
C TRP A 157 16.03 0.30 -4.49
N ASP A 158 17.30 0.22 -4.11
CA ASP A 158 18.22 -0.86 -4.53
C ASP A 158 18.44 -1.92 -3.44
N GLU A 159 18.77 -3.15 -3.83
CA GLU A 159 18.90 -4.30 -2.92
C GLU A 159 19.79 -4.01 -1.70
N LYS A 160 20.96 -3.40 -1.93
CA LYS A 160 21.93 -3.09 -0.88
C LYS A 160 21.32 -2.13 0.15
N ASN A 161 20.63 -1.09 -0.31
CA ASN A 161 19.99 -0.13 0.57
C ASN A 161 18.75 -0.70 1.27
N ILE A 162 17.98 -1.58 0.62
CA ILE A 162 16.87 -2.29 1.28
C ILE A 162 17.38 -3.19 2.41
N LEU A 163 18.47 -3.94 2.20
CA LEU A 163 19.10 -4.74 3.27
C LEU A 163 19.59 -3.86 4.42
N GLN A 164 20.12 -2.68 4.12
CA GLN A 164 20.54 -1.71 5.14
C GLN A 164 19.34 -1.15 5.91
N ALA A 165 18.24 -0.84 5.23
CA ALA A 165 16.99 -0.41 5.86
C ALA A 165 16.44 -1.49 6.81
N ILE A 166 16.45 -2.76 6.39
CA ILE A 166 16.05 -3.91 7.25
C ILE A 166 16.91 -3.95 8.52
N SER A 167 18.23 -3.83 8.40
CA SER A 167 19.15 -3.81 9.54
C SER A 167 18.83 -2.67 10.52
N LEU A 168 18.56 -1.47 9.99
CA LEU A 168 18.25 -0.29 10.80
C LEU A 168 16.88 -0.40 11.48
N PHE A 169 15.84 -0.85 10.77
CA PHE A 169 14.53 -1.05 11.38
C PHE A 169 14.54 -2.17 12.43
N ASN A 170 15.32 -3.24 12.23
CA ASN A 170 15.52 -4.28 13.25
C ASN A 170 16.16 -3.70 14.52
N LYS A 171 17.13 -2.80 14.41
CA LYS A 171 17.69 -2.08 15.58
C LYS A 171 16.63 -1.21 16.26
N ALA A 172 15.80 -0.52 15.49
CA ALA A 172 14.71 0.30 16.03
C ALA A 172 13.72 -0.54 16.87
N ILE A 173 13.25 -1.68 16.35
CA ILE A 173 12.30 -2.55 17.08
C ILE A 173 12.95 -3.33 18.23
N ALA A 174 14.27 -3.55 18.19
CA ALA A 174 15.00 -4.15 19.31
C ALA A 174 15.03 -3.21 20.54
N ILE A 175 15.17 -1.90 20.28
CA ILE A 175 15.13 -0.86 21.32
C ILE A 175 13.69 -0.58 21.77
N ALA A 176 12.74 -0.54 20.81
CA ALA A 176 11.33 -0.27 21.08
C ALA A 176 10.42 -1.38 20.51
N PRO A 177 10.19 -2.49 21.25
CA PRO A 177 9.40 -3.64 20.77
C PRO A 177 7.91 -3.35 20.48
N ASN A 178 7.39 -2.22 20.94
CA ASN A 178 6.02 -1.78 20.67
C ASN A 178 5.93 -0.77 19.52
N PHE A 179 7.03 -0.53 18.79
CA PHE A 179 7.09 0.46 17.72
C PHE A 179 6.45 -0.05 16.42
N ALA A 180 5.12 0.08 16.32
CA ALA A 180 4.31 -0.44 15.20
C ALA A 180 4.84 -0.02 13.82
N LEU A 181 5.26 1.24 13.67
CA LEU A 181 5.75 1.79 12.41
C LEU A 181 7.05 1.13 11.93
N GLY A 182 7.94 0.74 12.86
CA GLY A 182 9.15 -0.02 12.55
C GLY A 182 8.83 -1.39 11.93
N TYR A 183 7.85 -2.10 12.50
CA TYR A 183 7.35 -3.36 11.93
C TYR A 183 6.67 -3.16 10.57
N ALA A 184 5.90 -2.08 10.39
CA ALA A 184 5.26 -1.77 9.10
C ALA A 184 6.32 -1.54 8.00
N ARG A 185 7.38 -0.76 8.29
CA ARG A 185 8.48 -0.56 7.33
C ARG A 185 9.27 -1.83 7.06
N LEU A 186 9.51 -2.69 8.06
CA LEU A 186 10.11 -4.01 7.82
C LEU A 186 9.27 -4.84 6.86
N SER A 187 7.94 -4.83 7.01
CA SER A 187 7.03 -5.51 6.09
C SER A 187 7.24 -5.06 4.64
N ASN A 188 7.33 -3.75 4.42
CA ASN A 188 7.59 -3.16 3.10
C ASN A 188 8.96 -3.57 2.55
N CYS A 189 10.02 -3.50 3.36
CA CYS A 189 11.36 -3.93 2.96
C CYS A 189 11.41 -5.39 2.52
N TRP A 190 10.84 -6.29 3.32
CA TRP A 190 10.81 -7.71 3.00
C TRP A 190 9.96 -8.01 1.77
N SER A 191 8.85 -7.30 1.57
CA SER A 191 8.01 -7.44 0.37
C SER A 191 8.76 -7.01 -0.89
N LEU A 192 9.45 -5.87 -0.85
CA LEU A 192 10.25 -5.40 -1.98
C LEU A 192 11.43 -6.36 -2.26
N LEU A 193 12.09 -6.83 -1.21
CA LEU A 193 13.19 -7.79 -1.34
C LEU A 193 12.72 -9.13 -1.92
N ALA A 194 11.47 -9.55 -1.68
CA ALA A 194 10.88 -10.71 -2.33
C ALA A 194 10.76 -10.54 -3.85
N GLY A 195 10.60 -9.30 -4.34
CA GLY A 195 10.61 -8.99 -5.77
C GLY A 195 12.00 -8.90 -6.40
N ILE A 196 13.04 -8.62 -5.60
CA ILE A 196 14.42 -8.42 -6.07
C ILE A 196 15.26 -9.70 -5.95
N GLN A 197 15.22 -10.37 -4.80
CA GLN A 197 16.06 -11.53 -4.51
C GLN A 197 15.49 -12.83 -5.10
N LYS A 198 16.19 -13.35 -6.10
CA LYS A 198 15.90 -14.64 -6.73
C LYS A 198 16.06 -15.79 -5.72
N GLY A 199 15.14 -16.75 -5.73
CA GLY A 199 15.19 -17.96 -4.90
C GLY A 199 14.78 -17.79 -3.43
N ALA A 200 14.53 -16.57 -2.94
CA ALA A 200 14.11 -16.31 -1.56
C ALA A 200 12.68 -15.75 -1.43
N ILE A 201 11.91 -15.75 -2.53
CA ILE A 201 10.61 -15.07 -2.67
C ILE A 201 9.65 -15.43 -1.51
N GLN A 202 9.36 -16.72 -1.32
CA GLN A 202 8.39 -17.14 -0.30
C GLN A 202 8.87 -16.87 1.12
N LYS A 203 10.17 -17.03 1.38
CA LYS A 203 10.80 -16.72 2.66
C LYS A 203 10.65 -15.23 2.99
N ASN A 204 10.94 -14.36 2.02
CA ASN A 204 10.86 -12.92 2.18
C ASN A 204 9.40 -12.46 2.37
N TYR A 205 8.44 -12.98 1.61
CA TYR A 205 7.03 -12.70 1.84
C TYR A 205 6.51 -13.18 3.20
N ASN A 206 7.01 -14.31 3.71
CA ASN A 206 6.65 -14.78 5.06
C ASN A 206 7.15 -13.80 6.14
N TYR A 207 8.37 -13.29 6.02
CA TYR A 207 8.85 -12.22 6.90
C TYR A 207 8.02 -10.96 6.78
N ALA A 208 7.69 -10.57 5.55
CA ALA A 208 6.86 -9.40 5.30
C ALA A 208 5.50 -9.51 5.99
N LYS A 209 4.83 -10.65 5.83
CA LYS A 209 3.51 -10.93 6.42
C LYS A 209 3.56 -10.94 7.94
N SER A 210 4.56 -11.58 8.53
CA SER A 210 4.75 -11.62 9.98
C SER A 210 4.90 -10.22 10.58
N ASN A 211 5.73 -9.38 9.94
CA ASN A 211 5.93 -8.00 10.36
C ASN A 211 4.66 -7.14 10.19
N ALA A 212 3.91 -7.30 9.10
CA ALA A 212 2.63 -6.60 8.92
C ALA A 212 1.61 -6.98 10.02
N LEU A 213 1.46 -8.27 10.31
CA LEU A 213 0.54 -8.72 11.36
C LEU A 213 0.95 -8.19 12.73
N LYS A 214 2.26 -8.16 13.03
CA LYS A 214 2.77 -7.56 14.27
C LYS A 214 2.49 -6.07 14.36
N ALA A 215 2.69 -5.32 13.28
CA ALA A 215 2.37 -3.91 13.21
C ALA A 215 0.86 -3.64 13.43
N ILE A 216 -0.03 -4.42 12.81
CA ILE A 216 -1.50 -4.32 13.02
C ILE A 216 -1.85 -4.61 14.48
N ALA A 217 -1.23 -5.64 15.08
CA ALA A 217 -1.47 -5.98 16.47
C ALA A 217 -1.02 -4.87 17.43
N LEU A 218 -0.01 -4.07 17.06
CA LEU A 218 0.46 -2.95 17.87
C LEU A 218 -0.36 -1.68 17.63
N ASN A 219 -0.63 -1.33 16.37
CA ASN A 219 -1.50 -0.22 15.99
C ASN A 219 -2.38 -0.61 14.77
N PRO A 220 -3.68 -0.91 14.98
CA PRO A 220 -4.59 -1.29 13.90
C PRO A 220 -5.08 -0.09 13.06
N LEU A 221 -4.76 1.14 13.45
CA LEU A 221 -5.09 2.38 12.75
C LEU A 221 -3.95 2.90 11.88
N LEU A 222 -2.84 2.16 11.78
CA LEU A 222 -1.72 2.52 10.92
C LEU A 222 -2.00 2.17 9.46
N LEU A 223 -2.09 3.19 8.62
CA LEU A 223 -2.38 3.10 7.18
C LEU A 223 -1.42 2.13 6.47
N GLU A 224 -0.11 2.32 6.65
CA GLU A 224 0.92 1.59 5.91
C GLU A 224 0.82 0.09 6.13
N THR A 225 0.44 -0.33 7.33
CA THR A 225 0.35 -1.76 7.62
C THR A 225 -0.75 -2.44 6.81
N HIS A 226 -1.89 -1.77 6.65
CA HIS A 226 -2.99 -2.28 5.82
C HIS A 226 -2.62 -2.26 4.34
N LEU A 227 -1.86 -1.27 3.88
CA LEU A 227 -1.33 -1.24 2.52
C LEU A 227 -0.34 -2.39 2.26
N SER A 228 0.64 -2.59 3.14
CA SER A 228 1.60 -3.71 3.05
C SER A 228 0.87 -5.06 3.02
N LEU A 229 -0.06 -5.27 3.97
CA LEU A 229 -0.81 -6.52 4.04
C LEU A 229 -1.68 -6.74 2.81
N GLY A 230 -2.32 -5.69 2.29
CA GLY A 230 -3.12 -5.76 1.07
C GLY A 230 -2.29 -6.19 -0.14
N LEU A 231 -1.09 -5.63 -0.30
CA LEU A 231 -0.15 -6.02 -1.36
C LEU A 231 0.35 -7.45 -1.20
N ILE A 232 0.73 -7.87 0.01
CA ILE A 232 1.18 -9.25 0.25
C ILE A 232 0.06 -10.24 -0.08
N LYS A 233 -1.17 -9.95 0.36
CA LYS A 233 -2.33 -10.78 0.05
C LYS A 233 -2.58 -10.86 -1.44
N LEU A 234 -2.44 -9.74 -2.16
CA LEU A 234 -2.62 -9.66 -3.60
C LEU A 234 -1.53 -10.43 -4.36
N VAL A 235 -0.26 -10.13 -4.08
CA VAL A 235 0.88 -10.58 -4.90
C VAL A 235 1.37 -11.98 -4.53
N ASN A 236 1.42 -12.30 -3.23
CA ASN A 236 1.95 -13.58 -2.73
C ASN A 236 0.86 -14.59 -2.40
N ASP A 237 -0.15 -14.18 -1.62
CA ASP A 237 -1.18 -15.12 -1.17
C ASP A 237 -2.21 -15.41 -2.27
N LEU A 238 -2.28 -14.56 -3.30
CA LEU A 238 -3.30 -14.56 -4.36
C LEU A 238 -4.73 -14.49 -3.78
N ASP A 239 -4.86 -13.85 -2.61
CA ASP A 239 -6.11 -13.64 -1.89
C ASP A 239 -6.73 -12.30 -2.28
N ILE A 240 -7.46 -12.31 -3.40
CA ILE A 240 -8.12 -11.13 -3.98
C ILE A 240 -9.10 -10.48 -2.98
N LEU A 241 -9.85 -11.29 -2.22
CA LEU A 241 -10.82 -10.75 -1.26
C LEU A 241 -10.12 -10.17 -0.04
N GLY A 242 -9.13 -10.88 0.51
CA GLY A 242 -8.37 -10.38 1.65
C GLY A 242 -7.59 -9.11 1.31
N ALA A 243 -7.06 -8.99 0.08
CA ALA A 243 -6.43 -7.77 -0.40
C ALA A 243 -7.41 -6.60 -0.47
N PHE A 244 -8.63 -6.83 -1.02
CA PHE A 244 -9.69 -5.84 -1.06
C PHE A 244 -10.02 -5.28 0.33
N TYR A 245 -10.22 -6.14 1.33
CA TYR A 245 -10.54 -5.71 2.70
C TYR A 245 -9.40 -4.91 3.34
N SER A 246 -8.14 -5.27 3.06
CA SER A 246 -6.99 -4.50 3.52
C SER A 246 -6.96 -3.11 2.89
N PHE A 247 -7.22 -2.97 1.58
CA PHE A 247 -7.32 -1.66 0.95
C PHE A 247 -8.53 -0.86 1.45
N GLN A 248 -9.68 -1.49 1.65
CA GLN A 248 -10.85 -0.85 2.25
C GLN A 248 -10.52 -0.26 3.63
N ARG A 249 -9.78 -1.00 4.45
CA ARG A 249 -9.34 -0.52 5.77
C ARG A 249 -8.34 0.63 5.66
N ALA A 250 -7.43 0.58 4.70
CA ALA A 250 -6.52 1.69 4.43
C ALA A 250 -7.30 2.97 4.08
N PHE A 251 -8.33 2.89 3.22
CA PHE A 251 -9.17 4.03 2.88
C PHE A 251 -10.11 4.48 4.00
N SER A 252 -10.49 3.62 4.95
CA SER A 252 -11.25 4.05 6.13
C SER A 252 -10.38 4.85 7.12
N ILE A 253 -9.07 4.56 7.17
CA ILE A 253 -8.10 5.31 7.98
C ILE A 253 -7.78 6.64 7.30
N HIS A 254 -7.30 6.58 6.06
CA HIS A 254 -6.95 7.77 5.30
C HIS A 254 -7.54 7.75 3.88
N LYS A 255 -8.72 8.36 3.78
CA LYS A 255 -9.58 8.39 2.60
C LYS A 255 -8.93 8.98 1.34
N PHE A 256 -8.03 9.94 1.52
CA PHE A 256 -7.40 10.68 0.42
C PHE A 256 -5.90 10.40 0.30
N SER A 257 -5.42 9.24 0.77
CA SER A 257 -3.99 8.89 0.69
C SER A 257 -3.54 8.68 -0.76
N PRO A 258 -2.56 9.44 -1.28
CA PRO A 258 -1.97 9.18 -2.59
C PRO A 258 -1.35 7.79 -2.68
N GLU A 259 -0.68 7.36 -1.62
CA GLU A 259 -0.05 6.03 -1.51
C GLU A 259 -1.10 4.90 -1.55
N ALA A 260 -2.22 5.06 -0.84
CA ALA A 260 -3.31 4.09 -0.89
C ALA A 260 -3.96 4.01 -2.28
N ASN A 261 -4.15 5.16 -2.94
CA ASN A 261 -4.67 5.20 -4.32
C ASN A 261 -3.72 4.48 -5.29
N TYR A 262 -2.41 4.70 -5.16
CA TYR A 262 -1.40 4.01 -5.97
C TYR A 262 -1.43 2.49 -5.75
N TYR A 263 -1.39 2.02 -4.50
CA TYR A 263 -1.40 0.58 -4.23
C TYR A 263 -2.73 -0.09 -4.58
N TYR A 264 -3.85 0.60 -4.38
CA TYR A 264 -5.15 0.11 -4.81
C TYR A 264 -5.27 0.04 -6.34
N ALA A 265 -4.56 0.90 -7.07
CA ALA A 265 -4.49 0.78 -8.52
C ALA A 265 -3.91 -0.57 -8.96
N PHE A 266 -2.92 -1.15 -8.25
CA PHE A 266 -2.44 -2.52 -8.56
C PHE A 266 -3.52 -3.57 -8.38
N TYR A 267 -4.34 -3.45 -7.33
CA TYR A 267 -5.49 -4.32 -7.15
C TYR A 267 -6.46 -4.21 -8.32
N LEU A 268 -6.81 -2.97 -8.70
CA LEU A 268 -7.72 -2.70 -9.81
C LEU A 268 -7.17 -3.21 -11.15
N LEU A 269 -5.87 -3.03 -11.40
CA LEU A 269 -5.20 -3.61 -12.57
C LEU A 269 -5.34 -5.13 -12.55
N ALA A 270 -4.97 -5.79 -11.45
CA ALA A 270 -5.00 -7.25 -11.30
C ALA A 270 -6.37 -7.86 -11.59
N ILE A 271 -7.45 -7.17 -11.20
CA ILE A 271 -8.83 -7.63 -11.43
C ILE A 271 -9.40 -7.20 -12.79
N GLY A 272 -8.65 -6.43 -13.58
CA GLY A 272 -9.06 -5.96 -14.91
C GLY A 272 -9.88 -4.66 -14.92
N ALA A 273 -9.99 -3.96 -13.80
CA ALA A 273 -10.72 -2.70 -13.67
C ALA A 273 -9.85 -1.49 -14.09
N TYR A 274 -9.37 -1.50 -15.34
CA TYR A 274 -8.33 -0.57 -15.81
C TYR A 274 -8.75 0.91 -15.74
N LYS A 275 -9.99 1.25 -16.11
CA LYS A 275 -10.51 2.63 -16.04
C LYS A 275 -10.46 3.19 -14.61
N LYS A 276 -10.92 2.42 -13.63
CA LYS A 276 -10.83 2.80 -12.21
C LYS A 276 -9.37 2.89 -11.76
N ALA A 277 -8.49 2.00 -12.24
CA ALA A 277 -7.06 2.08 -11.91
C ALA A 277 -6.43 3.38 -12.42
N ILE A 278 -6.76 3.80 -13.65
CA ILE A 278 -6.33 5.07 -14.26
C ILE A 278 -6.77 6.25 -13.38
N GLU A 279 -8.05 6.31 -12.96
CA GLU A 279 -8.55 7.39 -12.08
C GLU A 279 -7.77 7.47 -10.76
N LYS A 280 -7.45 6.33 -10.13
CA LYS A 280 -6.68 6.28 -8.89
C LYS A 280 -5.22 6.70 -9.10
N LEU A 281 -4.63 6.34 -10.23
CA LEU A 281 -3.27 6.75 -10.59
C LEU A 281 -3.19 8.24 -10.93
N GLU A 282 -4.18 8.79 -11.65
CA GLU A 282 -4.31 10.23 -11.89
C GLU A 282 -4.41 11.00 -10.58
N PHE A 283 -5.24 10.51 -9.65
CA PHE A 283 -5.30 11.08 -8.30
C PHE A 283 -3.91 11.04 -7.66
N ALA A 284 -3.22 9.90 -7.61
CA ALA A 284 -1.92 9.81 -6.98
C ALA A 284 -0.85 10.74 -7.65
N LEU A 285 -0.85 10.85 -8.98
CA LEU A 285 0.03 11.77 -9.72
C LEU A 285 -0.28 13.23 -9.48
N MET A 286 -1.53 13.57 -9.16
CA MET A 286 -1.89 14.93 -8.77
C MET A 286 -1.21 15.35 -7.46
N TYR A 287 -0.73 14.40 -6.64
CA TYR A 287 -0.05 14.66 -5.36
C TYR A 287 1.46 14.38 -5.41
N ASP A 288 1.92 13.45 -6.24
CA ASP A 288 3.35 13.21 -6.47
C ASP A 288 3.63 13.06 -7.99
N PRO A 289 3.68 14.18 -8.73
CA PRO A 289 3.74 14.17 -10.19
C PRO A 289 5.06 13.63 -10.75
N PHE A 290 6.11 13.53 -9.94
CA PHE A 290 7.43 13.03 -10.33
C PHE A 290 7.76 11.66 -9.75
N ASN A 291 6.81 11.03 -9.07
CA ASN A 291 6.97 9.66 -8.63
C ASN A 291 7.16 8.74 -9.84
N VAL A 292 8.35 8.19 -10.00
CA VAL A 292 8.68 7.33 -11.14
C VAL A 292 7.72 6.15 -11.21
N GLN A 293 7.44 5.50 -10.08
CA GLN A 293 6.62 4.30 -10.02
C GLN A 293 5.16 4.55 -10.38
N ILE A 294 4.56 5.64 -9.88
CA ILE A 294 3.19 6.02 -10.24
C ILE A 294 3.13 6.38 -11.73
N ASN A 295 4.10 7.15 -12.24
CA ASN A 295 4.14 7.55 -13.64
C ASN A 295 4.31 6.35 -14.60
N SER A 296 5.16 5.36 -14.26
CA SER A 296 5.33 4.11 -15.02
C SER A 296 4.04 3.28 -15.01
N THR A 297 3.45 3.11 -13.82
CA THR A 297 2.22 2.32 -13.63
C THR A 297 1.04 2.96 -14.34
N TYR A 298 0.96 4.29 -14.36
CA TYR A 298 -0.05 5.04 -15.11
C TYR A 298 0.08 4.83 -16.62
N GLY A 299 1.30 4.94 -17.16
CA GLY A 299 1.56 4.62 -18.56
C GLY A 299 1.19 3.17 -18.92
N PHE A 300 1.51 2.22 -18.05
CA PHE A 300 1.11 0.81 -18.22
C PHE A 300 -0.40 0.60 -18.12
N ALA A 301 -1.09 1.27 -17.20
CA ALA A 301 -2.55 1.21 -17.07
C ALA A 301 -3.26 1.75 -18.32
N LEU A 302 -2.75 2.85 -18.89
CA LEU A 302 -3.24 3.42 -20.15
C LEU A 302 -3.10 2.43 -21.31
N SER A 303 -1.99 1.70 -21.40
CA SER A 303 -1.81 0.69 -22.46
C SER A 303 -2.75 -0.50 -22.29
N LEU A 304 -3.03 -0.92 -21.06
CA LEU A 304 -4.01 -1.98 -20.77
C LEU A 304 -5.45 -1.58 -21.09
N ASP A 305 -5.80 -0.30 -20.96
CA ASP A 305 -7.10 0.27 -21.37
C ASP A 305 -7.17 0.57 -22.88
N GLY A 306 -6.09 0.31 -23.64
CA GLY A 306 -6.01 0.52 -25.09
C GLY A 306 -5.71 1.96 -25.52
N LYS A 307 -5.39 2.86 -24.58
CA LYS A 307 -5.05 4.26 -24.85
C LYS A 307 -3.56 4.41 -25.18
N PHE A 308 -3.13 3.82 -26.29
CA PHE A 308 -1.71 3.66 -26.62
C PHE A 308 -0.96 4.97 -26.83
N GLU A 309 -1.57 5.98 -27.47
CA GLU A 309 -0.93 7.28 -27.70
C GLU A 309 -0.67 8.01 -26.38
N ALA A 310 -1.65 7.99 -25.47
CA ALA A 310 -1.52 8.57 -24.14
C ALA A 310 -0.47 7.82 -23.31
N ALA A 311 -0.46 6.49 -23.38
CA ALA A 311 0.54 5.64 -22.73
C ALA A 311 1.96 5.97 -23.21
N GLU A 312 2.19 6.03 -24.53
CA GLU A 312 3.49 6.37 -25.12
C GLU A 312 3.96 7.74 -24.67
N LYS A 313 3.09 8.77 -24.74
CA LYS A 313 3.40 10.14 -24.32
C LYS A 313 3.81 10.18 -22.85
N GLN A 314 3.05 9.51 -21.99
CA GLN A 314 3.30 9.47 -20.56
C GLN A 314 4.62 8.76 -20.23
N LEU A 315 4.88 7.60 -20.82
CA LEU A 315 6.10 6.82 -20.57
C LEU A 315 7.36 7.55 -21.09
N LYS A 316 7.28 8.19 -22.26
CA LYS A 316 8.36 9.06 -22.76
C LYS A 316 8.64 10.21 -21.82
N LYS A 317 7.60 10.89 -21.30
CA LYS A 317 7.75 11.94 -20.29
C LYS A 317 8.47 11.41 -19.04
N THR A 318 8.11 10.23 -18.56
CA THR A 318 8.77 9.59 -17.41
C THR A 318 10.26 9.35 -17.67
N LEU A 319 10.63 8.86 -18.86
CA LEU A 319 12.04 8.62 -19.21
C LEU A 319 12.88 9.90 -19.30
N VAL A 320 12.28 11.08 -19.49
CA VAL A 320 13.01 12.36 -19.49
C VAL A 320 13.62 12.63 -18.11
N PHE A 321 12.88 12.41 -17.02
CA PHE A 321 13.36 12.66 -15.66
C PHE A 321 13.83 11.40 -14.91
N ALA A 322 13.46 10.21 -15.39
CA ALA A 322 13.94 8.93 -14.87
C ALA A 322 14.47 7.99 -15.97
N PRO A 323 15.60 8.32 -16.63
CA PRO A 323 16.10 7.57 -17.78
C PRO A 323 16.48 6.11 -17.49
N GLN A 324 16.69 5.75 -16.23
CA GLN A 324 17.10 4.41 -15.78
C GLN A 324 15.93 3.55 -15.28
N SER A 325 14.68 4.01 -15.43
CA SER A 325 13.51 3.28 -14.93
C SER A 325 13.19 2.05 -15.78
N ASP A 326 13.56 0.86 -15.31
CA ASP A 326 13.27 -0.41 -16.00
C ASP A 326 11.78 -0.66 -16.22
N ALA A 327 10.95 -0.34 -15.22
CA ALA A 327 9.50 -0.49 -15.33
C ALA A 327 8.92 0.41 -16.45
N THR A 328 9.45 1.62 -16.62
CA THR A 328 9.02 2.52 -17.70
C THR A 328 9.46 2.00 -19.07
N VAL A 329 10.70 1.50 -19.17
CA VAL A 329 11.24 0.93 -20.40
C VAL A 329 10.45 -0.32 -20.82
N ASP A 330 10.13 -1.21 -19.88
CA ASP A 330 9.31 -2.41 -20.13
C ASP A 330 7.91 -2.04 -20.62
N ALA A 331 7.23 -1.13 -19.94
CA ALA A 331 5.91 -0.68 -20.36
C ALA A 331 5.93 -0.06 -21.77
N LEU A 332 6.93 0.78 -22.08
CA LEU A 332 7.05 1.43 -23.39
C LEU A 332 7.37 0.43 -24.50
N PHE A 333 8.23 -0.55 -24.23
CA PHE A 333 8.50 -1.65 -25.14
C PHE A 333 7.20 -2.39 -25.53
N TRP A 334 6.36 -2.72 -24.55
CA TRP A 334 5.08 -3.38 -24.83
C TRP A 334 4.10 -2.49 -25.58
N VAL A 335 4.08 -1.17 -25.34
CA VAL A 335 3.30 -0.24 -26.17
C VAL A 335 3.74 -0.35 -27.62
N TYR A 336 5.04 -0.27 -27.91
CA TYR A 336 5.54 -0.36 -29.29
C TYR A 336 5.23 -1.71 -29.94
N VAL A 337 5.39 -2.82 -29.23
CA VAL A 337 5.04 -4.15 -29.73
C VAL A 337 3.55 -4.25 -30.06
N LEU A 338 2.67 -3.72 -29.20
CA LEU A 338 1.23 -3.76 -29.41
C LEU A 338 0.74 -2.83 -30.53
N THR A 339 1.44 -1.72 -30.76
CA THR A 339 1.14 -0.77 -31.85
C THR A 339 1.94 -1.05 -33.13
N GLU A 340 2.59 -2.21 -33.23
CA GLU A 340 3.38 -2.64 -34.39
C GLU A 340 4.58 -1.72 -34.77
N LYS A 341 5.05 -0.90 -33.81
CA LYS A 341 6.21 -0.02 -33.97
C LYS A 341 7.51 -0.79 -33.65
N TYR A 342 7.75 -1.89 -34.36
CA TYR A 342 8.80 -2.86 -34.02
C TYR A 342 10.22 -2.28 -34.07
N SER A 343 10.51 -1.36 -34.99
CA SER A 343 11.80 -0.68 -35.07
C SER A 343 12.12 0.12 -33.81
N LEU A 344 11.14 0.83 -33.25
CA LEU A 344 11.31 1.56 -31.99
C LEU A 344 11.46 0.61 -30.79
N ALA A 345 10.82 -0.56 -30.83
CA ALA A 345 11.00 -1.59 -29.81
C ALA A 345 12.41 -2.21 -29.86
N GLU A 346 12.95 -2.46 -31.05
CA GLU A 346 14.34 -2.94 -31.24
C GLU A 346 15.34 -1.88 -30.77
N GLU A 347 15.12 -0.61 -31.13
CA GLU A 347 15.96 0.52 -30.69
C GLU A 347 16.00 0.66 -29.16
N LEU A 348 14.87 0.45 -28.47
CA LEU A 348 14.84 0.46 -27.01
C LEU A 348 15.73 -0.62 -26.40
N ILE A 349 15.71 -1.83 -26.96
CA ILE A 349 16.57 -2.94 -26.52
C ILE A 349 18.04 -2.58 -26.70
N GLU A 350 18.42 -2.04 -27.86
CA GLU A 350 19.81 -1.68 -28.19
C GLU A 350 20.34 -0.55 -27.29
N LYS A 351 19.52 0.47 -27.03
CA LYS A 351 19.91 1.63 -26.20
C LYS A 351 19.96 1.32 -24.71
N LYS A 352 19.34 0.23 -24.26
CA LYS A 352 19.22 -0.13 -22.83
C LYS A 352 19.60 -1.60 -22.59
N PRO A 353 20.86 -1.98 -22.86
CA PRO A 353 21.30 -3.39 -22.81
C PRO A 353 21.21 -4.04 -21.43
N SER A 354 21.20 -3.23 -20.36
CA SER A 354 21.06 -3.69 -18.97
C SER A 354 19.61 -3.76 -18.48
N SER A 355 18.62 -3.42 -19.31
CA SER A 355 17.22 -3.35 -18.88
C SER A 355 16.51 -4.70 -18.92
N ILE A 356 15.42 -4.82 -18.16
CA ILE A 356 14.57 -6.03 -18.09
C ILE A 356 14.05 -6.50 -19.46
N ILE A 357 13.97 -5.58 -20.44
CA ILE A 357 13.57 -5.88 -21.82
C ILE A 357 14.63 -6.62 -22.64
N HIS A 358 15.86 -6.78 -22.13
CA HIS A 358 16.89 -7.62 -22.76
C HIS A 358 16.69 -9.13 -22.44
N SER A 359 15.53 -9.50 -21.88
CA SER A 359 15.17 -10.89 -21.60
C SER A 359 14.97 -11.70 -22.90
N PRO A 360 15.26 -13.02 -22.90
CA PRO A 360 15.00 -13.87 -24.06
C PRO A 360 13.54 -13.82 -24.53
N ALA A 361 12.59 -13.68 -23.61
CA ALA A 361 11.17 -13.61 -23.93
C ALA A 361 10.79 -12.36 -24.73
N ALA A 362 11.28 -11.18 -24.33
CA ALA A 362 11.02 -9.94 -25.07
C ALA A 362 11.59 -10.00 -26.50
N GLN A 363 12.80 -10.54 -26.65
CA GLN A 363 13.45 -10.73 -27.95
C GLN A 363 12.67 -11.73 -28.84
N VAL A 364 12.24 -12.87 -28.28
CA VAL A 364 11.40 -13.84 -29.01
C VAL A 364 10.10 -13.21 -29.47
N VAL A 365 9.41 -12.46 -28.61
CA VAL A 365 8.16 -11.77 -28.94
C VAL A 365 8.38 -10.79 -30.10
N LEU A 366 9.37 -9.91 -29.98
CA LEU A 366 9.64 -8.88 -30.98
C LEU A 366 10.01 -9.50 -32.34
N TYR A 367 10.98 -10.41 -32.37
CA TYR A 367 11.45 -10.99 -33.63
C TYR A 367 10.46 -11.93 -34.27
N HIS A 368 9.61 -12.60 -33.48
CA HIS A 368 8.50 -13.35 -34.04
C HIS A 368 7.52 -12.43 -34.77
N LYS A 369 7.19 -11.27 -34.17
CA LYS A 369 6.34 -10.26 -34.80
C LYS A 369 6.96 -9.62 -36.06
N MET A 370 8.29 -9.51 -36.10
CA MET A 370 9.03 -9.05 -37.29
C MET A 370 9.24 -10.15 -38.36
N GLY A 371 8.86 -11.41 -38.10
CA GLY A 371 9.08 -12.52 -39.02
C GLY A 371 10.54 -13.02 -39.10
N LEU A 372 11.41 -12.62 -38.17
CA LEU A 372 12.85 -12.94 -38.18
C LEU A 372 13.15 -14.29 -37.50
N GLN A 373 12.82 -15.38 -38.18
CA GLN A 373 12.88 -16.74 -37.62
C GLN A 373 14.27 -17.16 -37.08
N ASN A 374 15.36 -16.72 -37.73
CA ASN A 374 16.71 -17.03 -37.26
C ASN A 374 16.99 -16.40 -35.89
N LYS A 375 16.56 -15.16 -35.66
CA LYS A 375 16.70 -14.47 -34.36
C LYS A 375 15.80 -15.13 -33.31
N VAL A 376 14.57 -15.53 -33.68
CA VAL A 376 13.67 -16.28 -32.79
C VAL A 376 14.31 -17.58 -32.31
N ALA A 377 14.87 -18.37 -33.23
CA ALA A 377 15.53 -19.64 -32.91
C ALA A 377 16.74 -19.45 -31.98
N PHE A 378 17.54 -18.41 -32.22
CA PHE A 378 18.66 -18.05 -31.35
C PHE A 378 18.20 -17.76 -29.92
N TRP A 379 17.21 -16.87 -29.74
CA TRP A 379 16.76 -16.47 -28.40
C TRP A 379 15.98 -17.57 -27.67
N MET A 380 15.29 -18.45 -28.39
CA MET A 380 14.70 -19.67 -27.81
C MET A 380 15.78 -20.61 -27.28
N LYS A 381 16.88 -20.81 -28.02
CA LYS A 381 18.02 -21.62 -27.56
C LYS A 381 18.68 -21.01 -26.33
N GLU A 382 18.88 -19.70 -26.31
CA GLU A 382 19.39 -18.97 -25.14
C GLU A 382 18.49 -19.15 -23.91
N LEU A 383 17.17 -19.09 -24.09
CA LEU A 383 16.22 -19.34 -23.02
C LEU A 383 16.34 -20.78 -22.48
N GLU A 384 16.43 -21.78 -23.35
CA GLU A 384 16.60 -23.18 -22.94
C GLU A 384 17.90 -23.41 -22.16
N VAL A 385 19.01 -22.81 -22.59
CA VAL A 385 20.30 -22.87 -21.87
C VAL A 385 20.17 -22.25 -20.48
N LYS A 386 19.57 -21.05 -20.40
CA LYS A 386 19.34 -20.36 -19.13
C LYS A 386 18.45 -21.16 -18.19
N MET A 387 17.39 -21.77 -18.70
CA MET A 387 16.50 -22.63 -17.91
C MET A 387 17.16 -23.90 -17.39
N LYS A 388 18.06 -24.52 -18.16
CA LYS A 388 18.80 -25.71 -17.70
C LYS A 388 19.69 -25.40 -16.50
N ASN A 389 20.23 -24.18 -16.43
CA ASN A 389 21.10 -23.72 -15.35
C ASN A 389 20.34 -23.03 -14.20
N ASP A 390 19.01 -22.92 -14.30
CA ASP A 390 18.18 -22.17 -13.36
C ASP A 390 17.67 -23.05 -12.22
N THR A 391 18.45 -23.11 -11.15
CA THR A 391 18.11 -23.86 -9.94
C THR A 391 17.02 -23.19 -9.08
N VAL A 392 16.69 -21.93 -9.37
CA VAL A 392 15.76 -21.11 -8.58
C VAL A 392 14.48 -20.74 -9.34
N LYS A 393 14.22 -21.40 -10.48
CA LYS A 393 12.95 -21.32 -11.24
C LYS A 393 12.58 -19.90 -11.71
N THR A 394 13.57 -19.05 -11.94
CA THR A 394 13.41 -17.66 -12.35
C THR A 394 12.93 -17.50 -13.79
N TYR A 395 13.11 -18.49 -14.67
CA TYR A 395 12.78 -18.39 -16.11
C TYR A 395 11.41 -18.95 -16.50
N TYR A 396 10.57 -19.39 -15.55
CA TYR A 396 9.21 -19.85 -15.89
C TYR A 396 8.36 -18.74 -16.51
N ARG A 397 8.60 -17.48 -16.13
CA ARG A 397 7.92 -16.32 -16.69
C ARG A 397 8.25 -16.19 -18.16
N GLU A 398 9.54 -16.17 -18.47
CA GLU A 398 10.10 -15.98 -19.81
C GLU A 398 9.70 -17.16 -20.72
N ALA A 399 9.74 -18.39 -20.21
CA ALA A 399 9.29 -19.58 -20.91
C ALA A 399 7.81 -19.53 -21.26
N SER A 400 6.96 -19.09 -20.32
CA SER A 400 5.54 -18.92 -20.57
C SER A 400 5.28 -17.90 -21.68
N ILE A 401 5.88 -16.71 -21.58
CA ILE A 401 5.74 -15.64 -22.57
C ILE A 401 6.21 -16.10 -23.96
N ALA A 402 7.43 -16.63 -24.05
CA ALA A 402 8.05 -17.01 -25.32
C ALA A 402 7.22 -18.09 -26.05
N HIS A 403 6.79 -19.14 -25.34
CA HIS A 403 5.98 -20.19 -25.95
C HIS A 403 4.60 -19.67 -26.38
N LEU A 404 3.95 -18.83 -25.58
CA LEU A 404 2.64 -18.25 -25.94
C LEU A 404 2.74 -17.30 -27.14
N ALA A 405 3.84 -16.55 -27.25
CA ALA A 405 4.10 -15.66 -28.38
C ALA A 405 4.21 -16.45 -29.70
N LEU A 406 4.82 -17.63 -29.66
CA LEU A 406 4.96 -18.54 -30.81
C LEU A 406 3.71 -19.41 -31.07
N GLY A 407 2.60 -19.18 -30.37
CA GLY A 407 1.37 -19.97 -30.51
C GLY A 407 1.40 -21.35 -29.84
N ASN A 408 2.47 -21.70 -29.11
CA ASN A 408 2.61 -22.98 -28.40
C ASN A 408 1.80 -22.97 -27.08
N MET A 409 0.47 -23.02 -27.20
CA MET A 409 -0.46 -22.86 -26.08
C MET A 409 -0.25 -23.88 -24.95
N ASP A 410 0.06 -25.14 -25.26
CA ASP A 410 0.23 -26.19 -24.23
C ASP A 410 1.48 -25.97 -23.40
N LYS A 411 2.64 -25.72 -24.03
CA LYS A 411 3.88 -25.41 -23.31
C LYS A 411 3.76 -24.09 -22.54
N GLY A 412 3.24 -23.05 -23.20
CA GLY A 412 3.09 -21.73 -22.61
C GLY A 412 2.18 -21.71 -21.38
N SER A 413 1.04 -22.40 -21.44
CA SER A 413 0.12 -22.55 -20.29
C SER A 413 0.65 -23.46 -19.20
N LYS A 414 1.48 -24.46 -19.52
CA LYS A 414 2.17 -25.28 -18.50
C LYS A 414 3.10 -24.43 -17.64
N TYR A 415 3.92 -23.58 -18.26
CA TYR A 415 4.79 -22.65 -17.51
C TYR A 415 3.99 -21.59 -16.75
N PHE A 416 2.84 -21.15 -17.29
CA PHE A 416 1.93 -20.27 -16.57
C PHE A 416 1.37 -20.93 -15.29
N GLU A 417 1.00 -22.21 -15.35
CA GLU A 417 0.57 -22.97 -14.16
C GLU A 417 1.71 -23.11 -13.14
N LEU A 418 2.95 -23.31 -13.58
CA LEU A 418 4.10 -23.36 -12.67
C LEU A 418 4.33 -22.01 -11.97
N LEU A 419 4.17 -20.89 -12.68
CA LEU A 419 4.22 -19.56 -12.05
C LEU A 419 3.16 -19.39 -10.96
N TYR A 420 1.95 -19.87 -11.23
CA TYR A 420 0.85 -19.87 -10.27
C TYR A 420 1.18 -20.70 -9.03
N GLN A 421 1.67 -21.93 -9.22
CA GLN A 421 1.99 -22.86 -8.13
C GLN A 421 3.14 -22.37 -7.25
N GLU A 422 4.18 -21.80 -7.87
CA GLU A 422 5.36 -21.28 -7.18
C GLU A 422 5.17 -19.84 -6.68
N LYS A 423 4.03 -19.20 -6.98
CA LYS A 423 3.68 -17.82 -6.59
C LYS A 423 4.73 -16.78 -7.03
N ILE A 424 5.36 -17.02 -8.19
CA ILE A 424 6.43 -16.16 -8.72
C ILE A 424 5.81 -15.04 -9.54
N GLY A 425 5.62 -13.86 -8.94
CA GLY A 425 5.19 -12.65 -9.66
C GLY A 425 3.87 -12.80 -10.43
N PHE A 426 3.04 -13.77 -10.03
CA PHE A 426 1.94 -14.29 -10.84
C PHE A 426 0.86 -13.24 -11.15
N ILE A 427 0.63 -12.30 -10.22
CA ILE A 427 -0.43 -11.30 -10.37
C ILE A 427 -0.25 -10.43 -11.61
N MET A 428 1.01 -10.12 -11.99
CA MET A 428 1.29 -9.36 -13.21
C MET A 428 0.95 -10.15 -14.48
N ALA A 429 1.06 -11.48 -14.44
CA ALA A 429 0.73 -12.33 -15.58
C ALA A 429 -0.79 -12.33 -15.90
N LEU A 430 -1.64 -11.91 -14.95
CA LEU A 430 -3.09 -11.77 -15.16
C LEU A 430 -3.45 -10.56 -16.04
N THR A 431 -2.59 -9.56 -16.11
CA THR A 431 -2.86 -8.28 -16.77
C THR A 431 -1.94 -8.03 -17.94
N HIS A 432 -0.70 -8.50 -17.84
CA HIS A 432 0.36 -8.14 -18.75
C HIS A 432 0.10 -8.61 -20.20
N PRO A 433 0.42 -7.77 -21.22
CA PRO A 433 0.08 -8.05 -22.61
C PRO A 433 0.68 -9.35 -23.17
N ALA A 434 1.84 -9.76 -22.68
CA ALA A 434 2.51 -11.00 -23.09
C ALA A 434 1.64 -12.27 -22.99
N TRP A 435 0.65 -12.29 -22.08
CA TRP A 435 -0.26 -13.42 -21.91
C TRP A 435 -1.62 -13.23 -22.58
N LEU A 436 -1.81 -12.19 -23.38
CA LEU A 436 -3.12 -11.85 -23.97
C LEU A 436 -3.76 -13.03 -24.72
N SER A 437 -2.99 -13.77 -25.52
CA SER A 437 -3.47 -14.96 -26.23
C SER A 437 -4.01 -16.04 -25.29
N PHE A 438 -3.30 -16.30 -24.19
CA PHE A 438 -3.73 -17.26 -23.18
C PHE A 438 -4.93 -16.75 -22.39
N ARG A 439 -4.97 -15.45 -22.03
CA ARG A 439 -6.07 -14.85 -21.27
C ARG A 439 -7.41 -14.89 -22.01
N ASN A 440 -7.38 -14.90 -23.34
CA ASN A 440 -8.55 -15.06 -24.19
C ASN A 440 -8.97 -16.54 -24.37
N SER A 441 -8.18 -17.49 -23.87
CA SER A 441 -8.47 -18.92 -23.98
C SER A 441 -9.46 -19.41 -22.92
N ARG A 442 -10.18 -20.50 -23.22
CA ARG A 442 -11.04 -21.20 -22.24
C ARG A 442 -10.26 -21.73 -21.04
N LYS A 443 -8.96 -22.03 -21.19
CA LYS A 443 -8.10 -22.50 -20.09
C LYS A 443 -7.94 -21.43 -19.01
N PHE A 444 -7.85 -20.15 -19.40
CA PHE A 444 -7.72 -19.04 -18.45
C PHE A 444 -8.97 -18.80 -17.61
N TYR A 445 -10.16 -19.10 -18.14
CA TYR A 445 -11.43 -18.99 -17.38
C TYR A 445 -11.41 -19.81 -16.07
N LYS A 446 -10.74 -20.97 -16.06
CA LYS A 446 -10.56 -21.78 -14.85
C LYS A 446 -9.76 -21.04 -13.77
N TYR A 447 -8.75 -20.25 -14.14
CA TYR A 447 -7.98 -19.42 -13.20
C TYR A 447 -8.84 -18.30 -12.63
N LYS A 448 -9.64 -17.63 -13.47
CA LYS A 448 -10.56 -16.60 -12.97
C LYS A 448 -11.49 -17.13 -11.88
N LYS A 449 -12.01 -18.35 -12.05
CA LYS A 449 -12.82 -18.99 -11.00
C LYS A 449 -12.02 -19.34 -9.75
N ARG A 450 -10.82 -19.93 -9.90
CA ARG A 450 -9.94 -20.29 -8.77
C ARG A 450 -9.54 -19.07 -7.93
N LEU A 451 -9.25 -17.95 -8.59
CA LEU A 451 -8.80 -16.71 -7.99
C LEU A 451 -9.94 -15.75 -7.59
N LYS A 452 -11.20 -16.16 -7.77
CA LYS A 452 -12.38 -15.31 -7.53
C LYS A 452 -12.39 -13.99 -8.32
N LEU A 453 -11.84 -13.99 -9.53
CA LEU A 453 -11.77 -12.84 -10.45
C LEU A 453 -12.99 -12.69 -11.37
N LEU A 454 -14.03 -13.51 -11.20
CA LEU A 454 -15.24 -13.40 -12.03
C LEU A 454 -16.07 -12.17 -11.66
N ASN A 455 -16.24 -11.91 -10.36
CA ASN A 455 -16.94 -10.74 -9.81
C ASN A 455 -16.16 -10.17 -8.61
N PRO A 456 -14.94 -9.65 -8.82
CA PRO A 456 -14.12 -9.12 -7.74
C PRO A 456 -14.72 -7.81 -7.22
N PRO A 457 -14.72 -7.58 -5.89
CA PRO A 457 -15.27 -6.36 -5.32
C PRO A 457 -14.43 -5.13 -5.72
N THR A 458 -15.09 -4.00 -5.90
CA THR A 458 -14.42 -2.70 -5.99
C THR A 458 -15.00 -1.78 -4.93
N LEU A 459 -14.20 -0.81 -4.48
CA LEU A 459 -14.72 0.22 -3.60
C LEU A 459 -15.79 0.99 -4.36
N SER A 460 -16.88 1.30 -3.66
CA SER A 460 -17.94 2.14 -4.23
C SER A 460 -17.36 3.50 -4.60
N ASP A 461 -17.76 4.03 -5.75
CA ASP A 461 -17.41 5.39 -6.17
C ASP A 461 -18.14 6.45 -5.32
N VAL A 462 -19.17 6.01 -4.59
CA VAL A 462 -19.75 6.78 -3.48
C VAL A 462 -18.76 6.77 -2.34
N ILE A 463 -17.93 7.81 -2.33
CA ILE A 463 -17.24 8.37 -1.17
C ILE A 463 -18.16 8.18 0.05
N PRO A 464 -17.84 7.28 1.01
CA PRO A 464 -18.66 7.19 2.21
C PRO A 464 -18.67 8.58 2.84
N GLU A 465 -19.86 9.18 2.96
CA GLU A 465 -20.05 10.33 3.84
C GLU A 465 -19.44 9.97 5.21
N ASP A 466 -18.84 10.93 5.91
CA ASP A 466 -18.43 10.77 7.31
C ASP A 466 -19.68 10.46 8.15
N LYS A 467 -20.19 9.24 8.03
CA LYS A 467 -21.14 8.63 8.94
C LYS A 467 -20.25 7.78 9.83
N GLU A 468 -20.12 8.20 11.09
CA GLU A 468 -19.55 7.41 12.18
C GLU A 468 -19.80 5.94 11.90
N ASP A 469 -18.78 5.17 11.47
CA ASP A 469 -18.89 3.81 10.93
C ASP A 469 -20.18 3.06 11.36
N ILE A 470 -21.30 3.24 10.63
CA ILE A 470 -22.62 2.76 11.07
C ILE A 470 -22.81 1.33 10.57
N MET A 471 -22.91 0.39 11.50
CA MET A 471 -23.37 -0.97 11.22
C MET A 471 -24.88 -0.97 11.04
N VAL A 472 -25.34 -1.41 9.86
CA VAL A 472 -26.77 -1.61 9.57
C VAL A 472 -27.09 -3.10 9.52
N ILE A 473 -27.98 -3.54 10.40
CA ILE A 473 -28.47 -4.92 10.45
C ILE A 473 -29.90 -4.96 9.91
N ASN A 474 -30.11 -5.67 8.80
CA ASN A 474 -31.45 -5.87 8.24
C ASN A 474 -32.05 -7.19 8.75
N SER A 475 -33.30 -7.09 9.21
CA SER A 475 -34.14 -8.21 9.62
C SER A 475 -34.88 -8.79 8.43
N SER A 476 -35.23 -10.08 8.49
CA SER A 476 -36.13 -10.71 7.50
C SER A 476 -37.56 -10.13 7.49
N THR A 477 -37.92 -9.31 8.49
CA THR A 477 -39.24 -8.70 8.67
C THR A 477 -39.33 -7.22 8.23
N LYS A 478 -38.41 -6.75 7.37
CA LYS A 478 -38.25 -5.33 6.93
C LYS A 478 -37.79 -4.35 8.02
N GLU A 479 -37.58 -4.81 9.25
CA GLU A 479 -36.97 -3.99 10.30
C GLU A 479 -35.46 -3.79 10.05
N LYS A 480 -34.95 -2.62 10.42
CA LYS A 480 -33.53 -2.28 10.39
C LYS A 480 -33.06 -1.76 11.74
N LEU A 481 -31.80 -2.01 12.06
CA LEU A 481 -31.10 -1.41 13.19
C LEU A 481 -29.80 -0.79 12.67
N ALA A 482 -29.57 0.47 13.01
CA ALA A 482 -28.36 1.21 12.69
C ALA A 482 -27.67 1.60 14.01
N ILE A 483 -26.43 1.20 14.19
CA ILE A 483 -25.62 1.46 15.39
C ILE A 483 -24.19 1.81 14.98
N GLY A 484 -23.49 2.61 15.79
CA GLY A 484 -22.06 2.82 15.60
C GLY A 484 -21.29 1.50 15.76
N ILE A 485 -20.27 1.28 14.93
CA ILE A 485 -19.41 0.09 14.98
C ILE A 485 -18.70 -0.03 16.33
N THR A 486 -18.36 1.09 16.97
CA THR A 486 -17.75 1.16 18.30
C THR A 486 -18.73 0.93 19.44
N ASP A 487 -20.01 1.17 19.20
CA ASP A 487 -21.06 1.11 20.22
C ASP A 487 -21.56 -0.32 20.47
N LEU A 488 -21.36 -1.22 19.50
CA LEU A 488 -21.77 -2.60 19.64
C LEU A 488 -20.99 -3.28 20.78
N LEU A 489 -21.71 -3.86 21.74
CA LEU A 489 -21.13 -4.68 22.80
C LEU A 489 -21.02 -6.14 22.36
N TYR A 490 -22.16 -6.77 22.09
CA TYR A 490 -22.24 -8.16 21.65
C TYR A 490 -23.55 -8.48 20.94
N ILE A 491 -23.59 -9.65 20.32
CA ILE A 491 -24.75 -10.23 19.67
C ILE A 491 -24.95 -11.63 20.21
N GLU A 492 -26.17 -11.92 20.65
CA GLU A 492 -26.62 -13.25 21.05
C GLU A 492 -27.64 -13.76 20.02
N THR A 493 -27.61 -15.04 19.66
CA THR A 493 -28.50 -15.62 18.65
C THR A 493 -29.08 -16.94 19.10
N GLN A 494 -30.39 -17.05 18.95
CA GLN A 494 -31.16 -18.28 19.15
C GLN A 494 -31.93 -18.60 17.87
N GLY A 495 -31.40 -19.52 17.06
CA GLY A 495 -31.97 -19.89 15.77
C GLY A 495 -31.94 -18.76 14.75
N VAL A 496 -33.12 -18.26 14.37
CA VAL A 496 -33.31 -17.18 13.38
C VAL A 496 -33.52 -15.80 14.01
N TYR A 497 -33.39 -15.71 15.34
CA TYR A 497 -33.50 -14.45 16.08
C TYR A 497 -32.16 -14.12 16.73
N SER A 498 -31.77 -12.84 16.62
CA SER A 498 -30.57 -12.29 17.23
C SER A 498 -30.93 -11.10 18.12
N LYS A 499 -30.45 -11.15 19.37
CA LYS A 499 -30.40 -10.02 20.29
C LYS A 499 -29.14 -9.23 20.02
N ILE A 500 -29.27 -7.94 19.71
CA ILE A 500 -28.15 -7.02 19.51
C ILE A 500 -28.10 -6.06 20.69
N VAL A 501 -26.93 -5.98 21.33
CA VAL A 501 -26.70 -5.15 22.53
C VAL A 501 -25.62 -4.14 22.24
N TRP A 502 -25.90 -2.85 22.48
CA TRP A 502 -25.00 -1.73 22.20
C TRP A 502 -25.12 -0.63 23.25
N THR A 503 -24.17 0.31 23.27
CA THR A 503 -24.23 1.51 24.13
C THR A 503 -24.66 2.73 23.32
N ASN A 504 -25.56 3.55 23.84
CA ASN A 504 -25.89 4.85 23.26
C ASN A 504 -25.79 5.92 24.35
N GLY A 505 -24.83 6.84 24.23
CA GLY A 505 -24.58 7.86 25.26
C GLY A 505 -24.21 7.28 26.64
N GLY A 506 -23.58 6.11 26.69
CA GLY A 506 -23.24 5.41 27.93
C GLY A 506 -24.35 4.52 28.51
N GLU A 507 -25.57 4.58 27.99
CA GLU A 507 -26.66 3.67 28.37
C GLU A 507 -26.66 2.40 27.51
N MET A 508 -26.86 1.24 28.14
CA MET A 508 -27.04 -0.02 27.42
C MET A 508 -28.44 -0.07 26.78
N LYS A 509 -28.48 -0.39 25.50
CA LYS A 509 -29.71 -0.66 24.73
C LYS A 509 -29.64 -2.06 24.15
N GLU A 510 -30.80 -2.68 23.97
CA GLU A 510 -30.93 -3.97 23.33
C GLU A 510 -32.11 -4.02 22.36
N LYS A 511 -31.97 -4.81 21.29
CA LYS A 511 -33.05 -5.04 20.32
C LYS A 511 -33.00 -6.46 19.80
N MET A 512 -34.17 -7.08 19.71
CA MET A 512 -34.35 -8.38 19.07
C MET A 512 -34.66 -8.19 17.58
N LEU A 513 -33.93 -8.87 16.70
CA LEU A 513 -34.20 -8.90 15.25
C LEU A 513 -34.32 -10.34 14.75
N ARG A 514 -35.20 -10.58 13.78
CA ARG A 514 -35.31 -11.88 13.09
C ARG A 514 -34.27 -12.00 11.97
N VAL A 515 -33.03 -12.20 12.37
CA VAL A 515 -31.88 -12.46 11.51
C VAL A 515 -30.96 -13.47 12.22
N SER A 516 -30.26 -14.32 11.46
CA SER A 516 -29.30 -15.27 12.06
C SER A 516 -27.91 -14.65 12.17
N LEU A 517 -27.08 -15.16 13.09
CA LEU A 517 -25.72 -14.65 13.31
C LEU A 517 -24.87 -14.66 12.04
N THR A 518 -24.91 -15.74 11.26
CA THR A 518 -24.19 -15.82 9.98
C THR A 518 -24.64 -14.71 9.03
N LYS A 519 -25.95 -14.47 8.92
CA LYS A 519 -26.49 -13.40 8.09
C LYS A 519 -26.14 -12.01 8.61
N ILE A 520 -25.99 -11.82 9.93
CA ILE A 520 -25.51 -10.54 10.47
C ILE A 520 -24.04 -10.33 10.08
N VAL A 521 -23.19 -11.34 10.28
CA VAL A 521 -21.77 -11.28 9.93
C VAL A 521 -21.58 -11.05 8.43
N ASP A 522 -22.42 -11.66 7.59
CA ASP A 522 -22.39 -11.43 6.13
C ASP A 522 -22.89 -10.02 5.73
N GLN A 523 -23.81 -9.44 6.50
CA GLN A 523 -24.36 -8.10 6.24
C GLN A 523 -23.47 -6.97 6.77
N VAL A 524 -22.65 -7.26 7.76
CA VAL A 524 -21.91 -6.24 8.51
C VAL A 524 -20.43 -6.35 8.26
N ILE A 525 -19.88 -5.28 7.69
CA ILE A 525 -18.44 -5.13 7.44
C ILE A 525 -17.81 -4.49 8.68
N ASN A 526 -17.66 -5.28 9.75
CA ASN A 526 -16.95 -4.86 10.95
C ASN A 526 -15.83 -5.88 11.27
N PRO A 527 -14.54 -5.54 11.05
CA PRO A 527 -13.43 -6.46 11.31
C PRO A 527 -13.27 -6.79 12.80
N ASN A 528 -13.91 -6.01 13.68
CA ASN A 528 -13.91 -6.25 15.11
C ASN A 528 -15.13 -7.05 15.57
N LEU A 529 -16.09 -7.36 14.69
CA LEU A 529 -17.17 -8.27 15.03
C LEU A 529 -16.67 -9.70 14.90
N TYR A 530 -16.31 -10.29 16.03
CA TYR A 530 -15.74 -11.63 16.09
C TYR A 530 -16.71 -12.65 16.67
N ARG A 531 -16.88 -13.78 15.99
CA ARG A 531 -17.74 -14.87 16.44
C ARG A 531 -17.03 -15.75 17.47
N CYS A 532 -17.31 -15.52 18.76
CA CYS A 532 -16.72 -16.29 19.86
C CYS A 532 -17.42 -17.63 20.15
N HIS A 533 -18.70 -17.75 19.78
CA HIS A 533 -19.50 -18.95 19.98
C HIS A 533 -20.46 -19.16 18.80
N ASN A 534 -21.05 -20.36 18.70
CA ASN A 534 -22.06 -20.62 17.67
C ASN A 534 -23.26 -19.67 17.75
N SER A 535 -23.55 -19.21 18.96
CA SER A 535 -24.66 -18.30 19.29
C SER A 535 -24.22 -16.88 19.65
N PHE A 536 -22.92 -16.58 19.70
CA PHE A 536 -22.45 -15.25 20.14
C PHE A 536 -21.36 -14.67 19.23
N ALA A 537 -21.44 -13.35 19.03
CA ALA A 537 -20.35 -12.53 18.50
C ALA A 537 -20.13 -11.31 19.39
N ILE A 538 -18.89 -10.86 19.47
CA ILE A 538 -18.45 -9.75 20.32
C ILE A 538 -17.74 -8.69 19.49
N ASN A 539 -17.69 -7.47 20.00
CA ASN A 539 -16.82 -6.42 19.47
C ASN A 539 -15.43 -6.50 20.12
N THR A 540 -14.41 -6.89 19.37
CA THR A 540 -13.04 -7.06 19.86
C THR A 540 -12.33 -5.76 20.21
N LEU A 541 -12.93 -4.59 19.93
CA LEU A 541 -12.41 -3.30 20.41
C LEU A 541 -12.65 -3.10 21.91
N LEU A 542 -13.58 -3.86 22.50
CA LEU A 542 -13.94 -3.70 23.90
C LEU A 542 -13.05 -4.56 24.82
N PRO A 543 -12.72 -4.07 26.03
CA PRO A 543 -11.81 -4.72 26.95
C PRO A 543 -12.47 -5.89 27.69
N PHE A 544 -12.89 -6.92 26.96
CA PHE A 544 -13.42 -8.14 27.56
C PHE A 544 -12.37 -8.84 28.42
N GLN A 545 -12.79 -9.49 29.50
CA GLN A 545 -12.00 -10.33 30.39
C GLN A 545 -12.47 -11.78 30.29
N ILE A 546 -11.53 -12.72 30.25
CA ILE A 546 -11.81 -14.15 30.21
C ILE A 546 -11.86 -14.68 31.65
N SER A 547 -12.92 -15.42 31.97
CA SER A 547 -13.05 -16.16 33.21
C SER A 547 -13.36 -17.64 32.94
N GLY A 548 -13.07 -18.50 33.92
CA GLY A 548 -13.34 -19.94 33.85
C GLY A 548 -12.16 -20.80 33.39
N ASN A 549 -12.36 -22.12 33.37
CA ASN A 549 -11.36 -23.11 32.97
C ASN A 549 -11.50 -23.49 31.49
N ARG A 550 -10.53 -24.25 30.93
CA ARG A 550 -10.53 -24.69 29.51
C ARG A 550 -11.83 -25.34 29.01
N LYS A 551 -12.71 -25.82 29.90
CA LYS A 551 -14.00 -26.45 29.54
C LYS A 551 -15.19 -25.47 29.58
N ASN A 552 -15.14 -24.45 30.43
CA ASN A 552 -16.23 -23.49 30.69
C ASN A 552 -15.71 -22.03 30.63
N MET A 553 -15.06 -21.65 29.54
CA MET A 553 -14.55 -20.29 29.35
C MET A 553 -15.67 -19.32 29.01
N LYS A 554 -15.63 -18.14 29.63
CA LYS A 554 -16.60 -17.05 29.44
C LYS A 554 -15.89 -15.72 29.29
N LEU A 555 -16.54 -14.78 28.62
CA LEU A 555 -16.14 -13.38 28.50
C LEU A 555 -17.06 -12.53 29.36
N THR A 556 -16.47 -11.57 30.05
CA THR A 556 -17.14 -10.54 30.84
C THR A 556 -16.61 -9.18 30.42
N LEU A 557 -17.43 -8.13 30.53
CA LEU A 557 -16.99 -6.76 30.22
C LEU A 557 -17.01 -5.95 31.52
N PRO A 558 -15.90 -5.28 31.92
CA PRO A 558 -15.87 -4.49 33.15
C PRO A 558 -17.01 -3.46 33.18
N GLY A 559 -17.73 -3.39 34.30
CA GLY A 559 -18.91 -2.53 34.45
C GLY A 559 -20.22 -3.14 33.93
N HIS A 560 -20.21 -4.38 33.45
CA HIS A 560 -21.41 -5.09 33.00
C HIS A 560 -21.55 -6.49 33.61
N ALA A 561 -22.78 -6.89 33.91
CA ALA A 561 -23.09 -8.13 34.63
C ALA A 561 -23.29 -9.38 33.74
N PHE A 562 -23.18 -9.25 32.41
CA PHE A 562 -23.43 -10.35 31.48
C PHE A 562 -22.20 -11.24 31.26
N GLU A 563 -22.43 -12.53 31.00
CA GLU A 563 -21.38 -13.51 30.69
C GLU A 563 -21.61 -14.12 29.31
N ILE A 564 -20.59 -14.11 28.44
CA ILE A 564 -20.67 -14.63 27.07
C ILE A 564 -19.82 -15.91 26.96
N PRO A 565 -20.39 -17.05 26.55
CA PRO A 565 -19.62 -18.29 26.43
C PRO A 565 -18.63 -18.24 25.26
N ILE A 566 -17.52 -18.96 25.39
CA ILE A 566 -16.53 -19.17 24.33
C ILE A 566 -16.59 -20.63 23.86
N SER A 567 -16.65 -20.85 22.54
CA SER A 567 -16.54 -22.20 21.98
C SER A 567 -15.10 -22.72 22.01
N ARG A 568 -14.91 -24.02 22.27
CA ARG A 568 -13.58 -24.64 22.42
C ARG A 568 -12.64 -24.41 21.23
N SER A 569 -13.20 -24.37 20.01
CA SER A 569 -12.43 -24.11 18.79
C SER A 569 -11.98 -22.66 18.65
N GLN A 570 -12.68 -21.71 19.28
CA GLN A 570 -12.35 -20.28 19.21
C GLN A 570 -11.51 -19.81 20.42
N ALA A 571 -11.40 -20.61 21.48
CA ALA A 571 -10.65 -20.26 22.68
C ALA A 571 -9.18 -19.84 22.43
N PRO A 572 -8.37 -20.55 21.62
CA PRO A 572 -6.99 -20.13 21.35
C PRO A 572 -6.92 -18.77 20.62
N PHE A 573 -7.85 -18.51 19.71
CA PHE A 573 -7.89 -17.30 18.92
C PHE A 573 -8.37 -16.09 19.74
N ILE A 574 -9.36 -16.28 20.62
CA ILE A 574 -9.84 -15.18 21.49
C ILE A 574 -8.75 -14.69 22.45
N HIS A 575 -7.91 -15.59 22.98
CA HIS A 575 -6.75 -15.20 23.77
C HIS A 575 -5.77 -14.32 22.98
N GLU A 576 -5.56 -14.64 21.69
CA GLU A 576 -4.70 -13.87 20.79
C GLU A 576 -5.31 -12.50 20.44
N TYR A 577 -6.63 -12.43 20.23
CA TYR A 577 -7.34 -11.20 19.86
C TYR A 577 -7.56 -10.22 21.04
N LEU A 578 -7.85 -10.71 22.25
CA LEU A 578 -8.11 -9.86 23.42
C LEU A 578 -6.84 -9.51 24.22
N LYS A 579 -5.67 -10.06 23.85
CA LYS A 579 -4.38 -9.86 24.55
C LYS A 579 -4.44 -10.12 26.07
N ILE A 580 -5.29 -11.04 26.51
CA ILE A 580 -5.36 -11.43 27.93
C ILE A 580 -4.26 -12.47 28.15
N LYS A 581 -3.25 -12.10 28.94
CA LYS A 581 -2.15 -12.98 29.38
C LYS A 581 -2.67 -14.21 30.10
#